data_AF-A0A1H5DEN7-F1
#
_entry.id   AF-A0A1H5DEN7-F1
#
_cell.length_a   1.000
_cell.length_b   1.000
_cell.length_c   1.000
_cell.angle_alpha   90.00
_cell.angle_beta   90.00
_cell.angle_gamma   90.00
#
_symmetry.space_group_name_H-M   'P 1'
#
loop_
_entity.id
_entity.type
_entity.pdbx_description
1 polymer ?
#
loop_
_entity_poly.entity_id
_entity_poly.type
_entity_poly.pdbx_seq_one_letter_code
_entity_poly.pdbx_strand_id
1 'polypeptide(L)'
;MTDPPSHPLTTRDAITGLPALVDKAARALAGARSSAEVLEAREMAGFAYDAAKRAGRLAKAKGAHDSLIAAAHRAQADALEIETKAKQRLAEEYDAAQDRGEVAPEGRPKTILDENSFFKPTAADIAPGLTKLVHEGRLARAAEKACPGIVRRTLVETLERGKEPTKAAVDRVINAVAKPITFAPSLAEQVAQDRAAREAAVSRLAHPLAEYFVGLMPQLVGAGMKIRWNEHAEADLVDALEASARSDEAKHINRTLALLVAWAKRRQQ
;
A
#
# COMPACT_ATOMS: atom_id res chain seq x y z
N MET A 1 -45.52 -9.46 47.24
CA MET A 1 -44.53 -8.81 46.35
C MET A 1 -44.36 -9.74 45.15
N THR A 2 -45.22 -9.57 44.14
CA THR A 2 -45.17 -10.37 42.91
C THR A 2 -44.09 -9.78 42.02
N ASP A 3 -43.05 -10.56 41.72
CA ASP A 3 -42.08 -10.19 40.69
C ASP A 3 -42.82 -9.88 39.37
N PRO A 4 -42.47 -8.80 38.65
CA PRO A 4 -43.03 -8.55 37.35
C PRO A 4 -42.65 -9.69 36.39
N PRO A 5 -43.53 -10.07 35.45
CA PRO A 5 -43.23 -11.10 34.47
C PRO A 5 -42.00 -10.67 33.66
N SER A 6 -40.91 -11.44 33.79
CA SER A 6 -39.72 -11.29 32.96
C SER A 6 -40.10 -11.63 31.52
N HIS A 7 -40.53 -10.62 30.76
CA HIS A 7 -40.79 -10.76 29.33
C HIS A 7 -39.48 -11.12 28.62
N PRO A 8 -39.43 -12.21 27.84
CA PRO A 8 -38.27 -12.50 27.02
C PRO A 8 -38.05 -11.34 26.05
N LEU A 9 -36.82 -10.82 25.97
CA LEU A 9 -36.45 -9.72 25.07
C LEU A 9 -37.00 -10.01 23.67
N THR A 10 -37.96 -9.20 23.23
CA THR A 10 -38.57 -9.41 21.92
C THR A 10 -37.59 -8.97 20.84
N THR A 11 -37.78 -9.48 19.62
CA THR A 11 -36.95 -9.08 18.48
C THR A 11 -37.01 -7.57 18.22
N ARG A 12 -38.15 -6.94 18.55
CA ARG A 12 -38.34 -5.49 18.47
C ARG A 12 -37.48 -4.76 19.51
N ASP A 13 -37.43 -5.23 20.75
CA ASP A 13 -36.63 -4.61 21.81
C ASP A 13 -35.13 -4.69 21.49
N ALA A 14 -34.68 -5.85 21.00
CA ALA A 14 -33.29 -6.04 20.57
C ALA A 14 -32.90 -5.05 19.47
N ILE A 15 -33.76 -4.82 18.48
CA ILE A 15 -33.52 -3.88 17.37
C ILE A 15 -33.57 -2.42 17.85
N THR A 16 -34.49 -2.11 18.76
CA THR A 16 -34.66 -0.76 19.32
C THR A 16 -33.46 -0.36 20.20
N GLY A 17 -32.75 -1.32 20.79
CA GLY A 17 -31.52 -1.09 21.55
C GLY A 17 -30.25 -0.94 20.71
N LEU A 18 -30.26 -1.27 19.41
CA LEU A 18 -29.06 -1.19 18.56
C LEU A 18 -28.49 0.23 18.41
N PRO A 19 -29.31 1.28 18.18
CA PRO A 19 -28.79 2.64 18.08
C PRO A 19 -28.00 3.07 19.32
N ALA A 20 -28.42 2.67 20.52
CA ALA A 20 -27.70 2.99 21.75
C ALA A 20 -26.30 2.35 21.80
N LEU A 21 -26.14 1.12 21.27
CA LEU A 21 -24.82 0.48 21.18
C LEU A 21 -23.91 1.20 20.18
N VAL A 22 -24.46 1.59 19.03
CA VAL A 22 -23.76 2.36 18.00
C VAL A 22 -23.33 3.72 18.55
N ASP A 23 -24.25 4.46 19.20
CA ASP A 23 -23.97 5.75 19.82
C ASP A 23 -22.88 5.64 20.89
N LYS A 24 -22.91 4.57 21.69
CA LYS A 24 -21.88 4.32 22.70
C LYS A 24 -20.50 4.14 22.06
N ALA A 25 -20.41 3.35 20.99
CA ALA A 25 -19.17 3.15 20.23
C ALA A 25 -18.68 4.45 19.56
N ALA A 26 -19.61 5.22 18.98
CA ALA A 26 -19.30 6.50 18.34
C ALA A 26 -18.74 7.51 19.35
N ARG A 27 -19.38 7.63 20.52
CA ARG A 27 -18.90 8.51 21.61
C ARG A 27 -17.55 8.07 22.16
N ALA A 28 -17.35 6.75 22.34
CA ALA A 28 -16.07 6.21 22.76
C ALA A 28 -14.96 6.56 21.77
N LEU A 29 -15.20 6.39 20.46
CA LEU A 29 -14.22 6.74 19.43
C LEU A 29 -13.93 8.25 19.38
N ALA A 30 -14.98 9.08 19.48
CA ALA A 30 -14.84 10.53 19.46
C ALA A 30 -14.08 11.07 20.70
N GLY A 31 -14.29 10.43 21.86
CA GLY A 31 -13.65 10.80 23.12
C GLY A 31 -12.26 10.19 23.32
N ALA A 32 -11.88 9.17 22.54
CA ALA A 32 -10.63 8.44 22.73
C ALA A 32 -9.42 9.37 22.63
N ARG A 33 -8.44 9.18 23.52
CA ARG A 33 -7.19 9.94 23.61
C ARG A 33 -5.94 9.05 23.59
N SER A 34 -6.14 7.74 23.62
CA SER A 34 -5.07 6.74 23.62
C SER A 34 -5.40 5.58 22.69
N SER A 35 -4.38 4.85 22.25
CA SER A 35 -4.53 3.66 21.41
C SER A 35 -5.40 2.57 22.07
N ALA A 36 -5.35 2.48 23.40
CA ALA A 36 -6.18 1.56 24.17
C ALA A 36 -7.67 1.94 24.08
N GLU A 37 -8.00 3.23 24.22
CA GLU A 37 -9.38 3.72 24.08
C GLU A 37 -9.89 3.60 22.63
N VAL A 38 -9.03 3.78 21.64
CA VAL A 38 -9.38 3.54 20.22
C VAL A 38 -9.70 2.06 19.98
N LEU A 39 -8.92 1.15 20.57
CA LEU A 39 -9.17 -0.29 20.49
C LEU A 39 -10.46 -0.67 21.22
N GLU A 40 -10.72 -0.11 22.40
CA GLU A 40 -11.99 -0.30 23.10
C GLU A 40 -13.19 0.13 22.24
N ALA A 41 -13.14 1.34 21.67
CA ALA A 41 -14.19 1.84 20.79
C ALA A 41 -14.42 0.94 19.56
N ARG A 42 -13.33 0.39 19.01
CA ARG A 42 -13.38 -0.59 17.92
C ARG A 42 -14.08 -1.89 18.35
N GLU A 43 -13.75 -2.45 19.51
CA GLU A 43 -14.40 -3.65 20.03
C GLU A 43 -15.89 -3.40 20.31
N MET A 44 -16.24 -2.23 20.84
CA MET A 44 -17.64 -1.82 21.04
C MET A 44 -18.40 -1.74 19.71
N ALA A 45 -17.79 -1.20 18.67
CA ALA A 45 -18.37 -1.18 17.33
C ALA A 45 -18.53 -2.60 16.76
N GLY A 46 -17.53 -3.46 16.93
CA GLY A 46 -17.60 -4.87 16.55
C GLY A 46 -18.75 -5.61 17.24
N PHE A 47 -18.92 -5.40 18.55
CA PHE A 47 -20.02 -5.94 19.34
C PHE A 47 -21.38 -5.43 18.83
N ALA A 48 -21.51 -4.13 18.56
CA ALA A 48 -22.73 -3.53 18.01
C ALA A 48 -23.11 -4.15 16.66
N TYR A 49 -22.13 -4.36 15.77
CA TYR A 49 -22.33 -5.02 14.49
C TYR A 49 -22.83 -6.47 14.67
N ASP A 50 -22.22 -7.25 15.56
CA ASP A 50 -22.62 -8.64 15.79
C ASP A 50 -24.01 -8.74 16.43
N ALA A 51 -24.34 -7.82 17.35
CA ALA A 51 -25.68 -7.69 17.91
C ALA A 51 -26.72 -7.37 16.81
N ALA A 52 -26.42 -6.39 15.95
CA ALA A 52 -27.29 -6.00 14.85
C ALA A 52 -27.45 -7.14 13.82
N LYS A 53 -26.40 -7.88 13.53
CA LYS A 53 -26.43 -9.07 12.67
C LYS A 53 -27.30 -10.19 13.22
N ARG A 54 -27.15 -10.51 14.51
CA ARG A 54 -28.00 -11.51 15.18
C ARG A 54 -29.45 -11.06 15.22
N ALA A 55 -29.72 -9.79 15.54
CA ALA A 55 -31.06 -9.22 15.56
C ALA A 55 -31.73 -9.28 14.17
N GLY A 56 -31.01 -8.91 13.11
CA GLY A 56 -31.50 -9.00 11.74
C GLY A 56 -31.80 -10.43 11.29
N ARG A 57 -30.96 -11.41 11.65
CA ARG A 57 -31.22 -12.83 11.39
C ARG A 57 -32.47 -13.33 12.12
N LEU A 58 -32.63 -12.95 13.39
CA LEU A 58 -33.80 -13.30 14.18
C LEU A 58 -35.09 -12.67 13.61
N ALA A 59 -35.00 -11.42 13.16
CA ALA A 59 -36.11 -10.72 12.48
C ALA A 59 -36.53 -11.47 11.21
N LYS A 60 -35.58 -11.84 10.35
CA LYS A 60 -35.85 -12.68 9.16
C LYS A 60 -36.50 -14.02 9.54
N ALA A 61 -35.97 -14.72 10.54
CA ALA A 61 -36.49 -16.02 10.98
C ALA A 61 -37.92 -15.94 11.54
N LYS A 62 -38.30 -14.82 12.15
CA LYS A 62 -39.65 -14.59 12.68
C LYS A 62 -40.61 -13.95 11.69
N GLY A 63 -40.22 -13.74 10.43
CA GLY A 63 -41.03 -13.04 9.44
C GLY A 63 -41.37 -11.60 9.86
N ALA A 64 -40.46 -10.94 10.58
CA ALA A 64 -40.65 -9.56 10.99
C ALA A 64 -40.70 -8.62 9.78
N HIS A 65 -41.40 -7.49 9.92
CA HIS A 65 -41.53 -6.50 8.85
C HIS A 65 -40.19 -5.97 8.33
N ASP A 66 -40.14 -5.63 7.04
CA ASP A 66 -38.94 -5.12 6.37
C ASP A 66 -38.32 -3.90 7.06
N SER A 67 -39.13 -3.09 7.75
CA SER A 67 -38.67 -1.95 8.54
C SER A 67 -37.71 -2.35 9.67
N LEU A 68 -37.92 -3.51 10.31
CA LEU A 68 -37.04 -4.03 11.37
C LEU A 68 -35.73 -4.57 10.79
N ILE A 69 -35.80 -5.25 9.65
CA ILE A 69 -34.61 -5.73 8.93
C ILE A 69 -33.78 -4.53 8.47
N ALA A 70 -34.42 -3.51 7.89
CA ALA A 70 -33.77 -2.28 7.48
C ALA A 70 -33.11 -1.54 8.66
N ALA A 71 -33.77 -1.48 9.83
CA ALA A 71 -33.19 -0.89 11.03
C ALA A 71 -31.93 -1.66 11.49
N ALA A 72 -31.97 -2.99 11.46
CA ALA A 72 -30.80 -3.82 11.76
C ALA A 72 -29.66 -3.59 10.75
N HIS A 73 -29.97 -3.50 9.45
CA HIS A 73 -28.97 -3.18 8.42
C HIS A 73 -28.34 -1.80 8.63
N ARG A 74 -29.13 -0.77 8.98
CA ARG A 74 -28.59 0.57 9.30
C ARG A 74 -27.61 0.50 10.47
N ALA A 75 -27.99 -0.15 11.56
CA ALA A 75 -27.10 -0.32 12.71
C ALA A 75 -25.81 -1.09 12.35
N GLN A 76 -25.89 -2.10 11.47
CA GLN A 76 -24.70 -2.79 10.96
C GLN A 76 -23.80 -1.82 10.18
N ALA A 77 -24.36 -1.00 9.30
CA ALA A 77 -23.60 -0.03 8.52
C ALA A 77 -22.89 1.00 9.41
N ASP A 78 -23.61 1.60 10.36
CA ASP A 78 -23.05 2.61 11.26
C ASP A 78 -21.91 2.01 12.11
N ALA A 79 -22.10 0.79 12.63
CA ALA A 79 -21.07 0.07 13.36
C ALA A 79 -19.83 -0.22 12.50
N LEU A 80 -20.00 -0.60 11.23
CA LEU A 80 -18.88 -0.83 10.30
C LEU A 80 -18.13 0.46 9.98
N GLU A 81 -18.83 1.59 9.85
CA GLU A 81 -18.19 2.89 9.63
C GLU A 81 -17.32 3.28 10.84
N ILE A 82 -17.84 3.10 12.06
CA ILE A 82 -17.10 3.37 13.31
C ILE A 82 -15.89 2.43 13.43
N GLU A 83 -16.07 1.12 13.19
CA GLU A 83 -14.97 0.15 13.25
C GLU A 83 -13.86 0.52 12.26
N THR A 84 -14.22 0.95 11.05
CA THR A 84 -13.24 1.34 10.02
C THR A 84 -12.49 2.61 10.41
N LYS A 85 -13.19 3.62 10.93
CA LYS A 85 -12.57 4.85 11.45
C LYS A 85 -11.64 4.57 12.64
N ALA A 86 -12.04 3.67 13.53
CA ALA A 86 -11.21 3.26 14.66
C ALA A 86 -9.91 2.58 14.17
N LYS A 87 -9.97 1.72 13.15
CA LYS A 87 -8.77 1.13 12.53
C LYS A 87 -7.85 2.18 11.89
N GLN A 88 -8.42 3.16 11.18
CA GLN A 88 -7.64 4.26 10.59
C GLN A 88 -6.87 5.02 11.68
N ARG A 89 -7.56 5.41 12.75
CA ARG A 89 -6.97 6.12 13.89
C ARG A 89 -5.92 5.27 14.61
N LEU A 90 -6.18 3.98 14.81
CA LEU A 90 -5.22 3.06 15.42
C LEU A 90 -3.93 2.95 14.59
N ALA A 91 -4.04 2.92 13.27
CA ALA A 91 -2.87 2.91 12.38
C ALA A 91 -2.08 4.23 12.46
N GLU A 92 -2.75 5.37 12.56
CA GLU A 92 -2.09 6.67 12.74
C GLU A 92 -1.32 6.76 14.05
N GLU A 93 -1.94 6.35 15.17
CA GLU A 93 -1.27 6.33 16.47
C GLU A 93 -0.09 5.35 16.50
N TYR A 94 -0.24 4.20 15.83
CA TYR A 94 0.84 3.22 15.72
C TYR A 94 2.01 3.75 14.89
N ASP A 95 1.74 4.37 13.74
CA ASP A 95 2.77 5.01 12.92
C ASP A 95 3.47 6.15 13.70
N ALA A 96 2.71 6.96 14.44
CA ALA A 96 3.29 8.00 15.30
C ALA A 96 4.17 7.41 16.42
N ALA A 97 3.81 6.25 16.98
CA ALA A 97 4.63 5.54 17.95
C ALA A 97 5.92 4.97 17.32
N GLN A 98 5.87 4.57 16.05
CA GLN A 98 7.08 4.21 15.29
C GLN A 98 7.98 5.43 15.06
N ASP A 99 7.42 6.59 14.70
CA ASP A 99 8.18 7.83 14.49
C ASP A 99 8.85 8.33 15.78
N ARG A 100 8.18 8.18 16.94
CA ARG A 100 8.78 8.45 18.26
C ARG A 100 9.84 7.42 18.67
N GLY A 101 9.93 6.30 17.94
CA GLY A 101 10.83 5.20 18.24
C GLY A 101 10.42 4.37 19.45
N GLU A 102 9.16 4.42 19.88
CA GLU A 102 8.60 3.60 20.97
C GLU A 102 8.35 2.16 20.54
N VAL A 103 8.07 1.97 19.24
CA VAL A 103 7.72 0.68 18.62
C VAL A 103 8.71 0.37 17.51
N ALA A 104 8.96 -0.91 17.27
CA ALA A 104 9.88 -1.34 16.21
C ALA A 104 9.42 -0.84 14.83
N PRO A 105 10.37 -0.36 13.97
CA PRO A 105 10.06 0.04 12.60
C PRO A 105 9.64 -1.17 11.74
N GLU A 106 8.90 -0.88 10.67
CA GLU A 106 8.45 -1.90 9.71
C GLU A 106 9.66 -2.57 9.03
N GLY A 107 9.66 -3.90 8.96
CA GLY A 107 10.69 -4.65 8.24
C GLY A 107 12.04 -4.73 8.95
N ARG A 108 12.06 -5.00 10.27
CA ARG A 108 13.28 -5.31 11.04
C ARG A 108 14.28 -6.08 10.17
N PRO A 109 15.46 -5.51 9.85
CA PRO A 109 16.50 -6.24 9.16
C PRO A 109 16.87 -7.43 10.04
N LYS A 110 16.70 -8.66 9.53
CA LYS A 110 17.11 -9.88 10.27
C LYS A 110 18.63 -9.94 10.50
N THR A 111 19.40 -9.00 9.94
CA THR A 111 20.84 -9.13 9.73
C THR A 111 21.66 -7.98 10.34
N ILE A 112 21.08 -6.84 10.74
CA ILE A 112 21.86 -5.73 11.30
C ILE A 112 21.54 -5.58 12.80
N LEU A 113 22.54 -5.93 13.61
CA LEU A 113 22.60 -5.68 15.05
C LEU A 113 22.81 -4.18 15.29
N ASP A 114 21.74 -3.41 15.18
CA ASP A 114 21.65 -2.21 15.99
C ASP A 114 21.10 -2.65 17.36
N GLU A 115 21.91 -2.51 18.40
CA GLU A 115 21.59 -2.97 19.77
C GLU A 115 20.26 -2.38 20.28
N ASN A 116 19.83 -1.23 19.76
CA ASN A 116 18.59 -0.56 20.16
C ASN A 116 17.33 -1.06 19.43
N SER A 117 17.48 -1.68 18.26
CA SER A 117 16.34 -2.16 17.46
C SER A 117 15.88 -3.57 17.87
N PHE A 118 16.68 -4.30 18.65
CA PHE A 118 16.36 -5.65 19.14
C PHE A 118 15.35 -5.64 20.30
N PHE A 119 15.33 -4.58 21.11
CA PHE A 119 14.54 -4.50 22.35
C PHE A 119 13.22 -3.74 22.24
N LYS A 120 12.89 -3.19 21.06
CA LYS A 120 11.63 -2.47 20.87
C LYS A 120 10.48 -3.46 20.62
N PRO A 121 9.35 -3.33 21.31
CA PRO A 121 8.20 -4.20 21.10
C PRO A 121 7.64 -4.01 19.68
N THR A 122 7.23 -5.11 19.04
CA THR A 122 6.48 -5.10 17.78
C THR A 122 4.97 -5.13 18.04
N ALA A 123 4.15 -4.87 17.02
CA ALA A 123 2.69 -5.02 17.13
C ALA A 123 2.27 -6.40 17.68
N ALA A 124 2.97 -7.48 17.31
CA ALA A 124 2.67 -8.81 17.78
C ALA A 124 2.99 -9.01 19.27
N ASP A 125 4.00 -8.31 19.79
CA ASP A 125 4.40 -8.36 21.20
C ASP A 125 3.47 -7.50 22.08
N ILE A 126 2.88 -6.44 21.53
CA ILE A 126 1.98 -5.53 22.24
C ILE A 126 0.61 -6.21 22.47
N ALA A 127 0.00 -6.76 21.41
CA ALA A 127 -1.29 -7.43 21.54
C ALA A 127 -1.54 -8.43 20.39
N PRO A 128 -2.17 -9.58 20.68
CA PRO A 128 -2.59 -10.52 19.65
C PRO A 128 -3.48 -9.85 18.59
N GLY A 129 -3.13 -10.03 17.32
CA GLY A 129 -3.92 -9.53 16.19
C GLY A 129 -3.72 -8.05 15.85
N LEU A 130 -2.96 -7.27 16.64
CA LEU A 130 -2.71 -5.86 16.38
C LEU A 130 -2.04 -5.60 15.03
N THR A 131 -1.11 -6.47 14.62
CA THR A 131 -0.44 -6.38 13.29
C THR A 131 -1.46 -6.34 12.15
N LYS A 132 -2.49 -7.18 12.21
CA LYS A 132 -3.54 -7.22 11.20
C LYS A 132 -4.39 -5.96 11.23
N LEU A 133 -4.77 -5.50 12.43
CA LEU A 133 -5.58 -4.30 12.60
C LEU A 133 -4.87 -3.03 12.08
N VAL A 134 -3.57 -2.89 12.37
CA VAL A 134 -2.74 -1.79 11.86
C VAL A 134 -2.65 -1.87 10.34
N HIS A 135 -2.40 -3.05 9.77
CA HIS A 135 -2.37 -3.22 8.31
C HIS A 135 -3.71 -2.82 7.65
N GLU A 136 -4.82 -3.32 8.16
CA GLU A 136 -6.16 -2.98 7.67
C GLU A 136 -6.46 -1.48 7.83
N GLY A 137 -6.05 -0.87 8.94
CA GLY A 137 -6.17 0.56 9.20
C GLY A 137 -5.39 1.41 8.22
N ARG A 138 -4.15 1.01 7.90
CA ARG A 138 -3.31 1.68 6.87
C ARG A 138 -3.99 1.65 5.51
N LEU A 139 -4.58 0.52 5.12
CA LEU A 139 -5.31 0.39 3.87
C LEU A 139 -6.58 1.24 3.86
N ALA A 140 -7.36 1.22 4.94
CA ALA A 140 -8.54 2.06 5.08
C ALA A 140 -8.19 3.55 5.00
N ARG A 141 -7.07 3.97 5.59
CA ARG A 141 -6.58 5.35 5.52
C ARG A 141 -6.10 5.72 4.12
N ALA A 142 -5.38 4.83 3.44
CA ALA A 142 -4.96 5.03 2.06
C ALA A 142 -6.16 5.15 1.11
N ALA A 143 -7.17 4.29 1.27
CA ALA A 143 -8.40 4.34 0.50
C ALA A 143 -9.17 5.65 0.73
N GLU A 144 -9.27 6.12 1.97
CA GLU A 144 -9.94 7.38 2.30
C GLU A 144 -9.20 8.61 1.76
N LYS A 145 -7.86 8.59 1.78
CA LYS A 145 -7.04 9.64 1.15
C LYS A 145 -7.20 9.68 -0.37
N ALA A 146 -7.26 8.51 -1.02
CA ALA A 146 -7.43 8.42 -2.47
C ALA A 146 -8.88 8.75 -2.90
N CYS A 147 -9.86 8.29 -2.13
CA CYS A 147 -11.28 8.44 -2.41
C CYS A 147 -12.04 8.82 -1.12
N PRO A 148 -12.15 10.12 -0.80
CA PRO A 148 -12.85 10.56 0.40
C PRO A 148 -14.29 10.04 0.48
N GLY A 149 -14.69 9.63 1.69
CA GLY A 149 -16.00 9.08 2.02
C GLY A 149 -16.32 7.73 1.37
N ILE A 150 -15.34 6.98 0.87
CA ILE A 150 -15.60 5.73 0.11
C ILE A 150 -16.35 4.69 0.93
N VAL A 151 -16.00 4.54 2.21
CA VAL A 151 -16.64 3.58 3.12
C VAL A 151 -18.10 3.96 3.35
N ARG A 152 -18.35 5.23 3.71
CA ARG A 152 -19.70 5.75 3.94
C ARG A 152 -20.59 5.63 2.71
N ARG A 153 -20.08 6.03 1.53
CA ARG A 153 -20.83 5.90 0.26
C ARG A 153 -21.17 4.44 -0.05
N THR A 154 -20.21 3.54 0.08
CA THR A 154 -20.42 2.09 -0.15
C THR A 154 -21.51 1.53 0.75
N LEU A 155 -21.52 1.92 2.03
CA LEU A 155 -22.52 1.49 3.00
C LEU A 155 -23.91 2.06 2.67
N VAL A 156 -24.00 3.36 2.37
CA VAL A 156 -25.27 4.00 1.95
C VAL A 156 -25.84 3.33 0.70
N GLU A 157 -25.05 3.13 -0.34
CA GLU A 157 -25.49 2.43 -1.56
C GLU A 157 -25.94 0.99 -1.27
N THR A 158 -25.29 0.32 -0.31
CA THR A 158 -25.68 -1.04 0.09
C THR A 158 -27.05 -1.04 0.76
N LEU A 159 -27.31 -0.06 1.63
CA LEU A 159 -28.59 0.13 2.31
C LEU A 159 -29.71 0.52 1.33
N GLU A 160 -29.43 1.40 0.37
CA GLU A 160 -30.38 1.80 -0.68
C GLU A 160 -30.81 0.62 -1.54
N ARG A 161 -29.89 -0.32 -1.81
CA ARG A 161 -30.19 -1.58 -2.51
C ARG A 161 -30.91 -2.61 -1.62
N GLY A 162 -31.19 -2.29 -0.36
CA GLY A 162 -31.78 -3.20 0.62
C GLY A 162 -30.88 -4.39 1.00
N LYS A 163 -29.59 -4.35 0.63
CA LYS A 163 -28.65 -5.45 0.86
C LYS A 163 -28.07 -5.34 2.27
N GLU A 164 -27.67 -6.49 2.82
CA GLU A 164 -27.03 -6.56 4.14
C GLU A 164 -25.60 -6.01 4.05
N PRO A 165 -25.22 -5.00 4.86
CA PRO A 165 -23.86 -4.51 4.96
C PRO A 165 -22.92 -5.58 5.55
N THR A 166 -21.78 -5.82 4.91
CA THR A 166 -20.82 -6.84 5.38
C THR A 166 -19.40 -6.31 5.43
N LYS A 167 -18.63 -6.78 6.43
CA LYS A 167 -17.18 -6.51 6.55
C LYS A 167 -16.44 -6.78 5.24
N ALA A 168 -16.66 -7.95 4.65
CA ALA A 168 -16.02 -8.35 3.40
C ALA A 168 -16.38 -7.47 2.19
N ALA A 169 -17.55 -6.82 2.17
CA ALA A 169 -17.87 -5.86 1.11
C ALA A 169 -17.08 -4.56 1.29
N VAL A 170 -17.01 -4.05 2.52
CA VAL A 170 -16.22 -2.86 2.87
C VAL A 170 -14.72 -3.11 2.61
N ASP A 171 -14.19 -4.24 3.08
CA ASP A 171 -12.79 -4.60 2.90
C ASP A 171 -12.41 -4.74 1.42
N ARG A 172 -13.32 -5.27 0.58
CA ARG A 172 -13.09 -5.37 -0.87
C ARG A 172 -12.94 -4.00 -1.51
N VAL A 173 -13.82 -3.06 -1.18
CA VAL A 173 -13.75 -1.69 -1.72
C VAL A 173 -12.49 -0.98 -1.22
N ILE A 174 -12.17 -1.09 0.07
CA ILE A 174 -10.94 -0.52 0.63
C ILE A 174 -9.71 -1.09 -0.09
N ASN A 175 -9.62 -2.41 -0.25
CA ASN A 175 -8.49 -3.04 -0.92
C ASN A 175 -8.38 -2.63 -2.39
N ALA A 176 -9.50 -2.56 -3.12
CA ALA A 176 -9.51 -2.16 -4.52
C ALA A 176 -8.99 -0.74 -4.73
N VAL A 177 -9.30 0.19 -3.81
CA VAL A 177 -8.82 1.57 -3.87
C VAL A 177 -7.38 1.70 -3.36
N ALA A 178 -7.05 1.07 -2.23
CA ALA A 178 -5.73 1.19 -1.60
C ALA A 178 -4.63 0.41 -2.32
N LYS A 179 -4.98 -0.72 -2.93
CA LYS A 179 -4.10 -1.56 -3.74
C LYS A 179 -4.70 -1.63 -5.15
N PRO A 180 -4.59 -0.55 -5.95
CA PRO A 180 -5.00 -0.64 -7.34
C PRO A 180 -4.26 -1.82 -7.97
N ILE A 181 -4.98 -2.64 -8.73
CA ILE A 181 -4.39 -3.78 -9.43
C ILE A 181 -3.32 -3.22 -10.37
N THR A 182 -2.06 -3.28 -9.95
CA THR A 182 -0.93 -3.07 -10.84
C THR A 182 -0.86 -4.31 -11.70
N PHE A 183 -1.40 -4.25 -12.91
CA PHE A 183 -0.96 -5.19 -13.92
C PHE A 183 0.55 -5.04 -14.03
N ALA A 184 1.29 -6.14 -13.90
CA ALA A 184 2.69 -6.13 -14.29
C ALA A 184 2.73 -5.59 -15.73
N PRO A 185 3.62 -4.64 -16.04
CA PRO A 185 3.77 -4.18 -17.42
C PRO A 185 3.95 -5.41 -18.30
N SER A 186 3.24 -5.44 -19.41
CA SER A 186 3.36 -6.51 -20.39
C SER A 186 4.85 -6.68 -20.78
N LEU A 187 5.24 -7.87 -21.24
CA LEU A 187 6.62 -8.11 -21.69
C LEU A 187 7.06 -7.05 -22.72
N ALA A 188 6.15 -6.58 -23.56
CA ALA A 188 6.38 -5.51 -24.52
C ALA A 188 6.68 -4.15 -23.85
N GLU A 189 5.93 -3.79 -22.81
CA GLU A 189 6.18 -2.56 -22.03
C GLU A 189 7.48 -2.64 -21.23
N GLN A 190 7.82 -3.82 -20.69
CA GLN A 190 9.09 -4.04 -20.01
C GLN A 190 10.28 -3.87 -20.97
N VAL A 191 10.18 -4.45 -22.17
CA VAL A 191 11.21 -4.30 -23.21
C VAL A 191 11.34 -2.84 -23.66
N ALA A 192 10.23 -2.11 -23.79
CA ALA A 192 10.25 -0.69 -24.14
C ALA A 192 10.90 0.17 -23.03
N GLN A 193 10.61 -0.13 -21.76
CA GLN A 193 11.22 0.55 -20.61
C GLN A 193 12.72 0.25 -20.49
N ASP A 194 13.11 -1.00 -20.67
CA ASP A 194 14.52 -1.41 -20.70
C ASP A 194 15.28 -0.75 -21.84
N ARG A 195 14.66 -0.64 -23.03
CA ARG A 195 15.22 0.08 -24.18
C ARG A 195 15.40 1.56 -23.86
N ALA A 196 14.38 2.23 -23.33
CA ALA A 196 14.44 3.64 -22.95
C ALA A 196 15.51 3.89 -21.87
N ALA A 197 15.65 2.99 -20.89
CA ALA A 197 16.67 3.06 -19.86
C ALA A 197 18.10 2.91 -20.43
N ARG A 198 18.28 2.02 -21.41
CA ARG A 198 19.56 1.84 -22.13
C ARG A 198 19.91 3.04 -22.98
N GLU A 199 18.96 3.57 -23.76
CA GLU A 199 19.15 4.78 -24.58
C GLU A 199 19.54 5.98 -23.71
N ALA A 200 18.87 6.17 -22.56
CA ALA A 200 19.22 7.20 -21.59
C ALA A 200 20.61 7.01 -20.98
N ALA A 201 21.03 5.76 -20.70
CA ALA A 201 22.35 5.46 -20.16
C ALA A 201 23.47 5.73 -21.19
N VAL A 202 23.25 5.34 -22.46
CA VAL A 202 24.18 5.62 -23.56
C VAL A 202 24.32 7.12 -23.77
N SER A 203 23.20 7.86 -23.80
CA SER A 203 23.22 9.32 -23.96
C SER A 203 23.99 10.02 -22.83
N ARG A 204 23.86 9.54 -21.58
CA ARG A 204 24.65 10.07 -20.43
C ARG A 204 26.14 9.78 -20.51
N LEU A 205 26.53 8.65 -21.11
CA LEU A 205 27.92 8.19 -21.13
C LEU A 205 28.68 8.56 -22.43
N ALA A 206 27.96 8.90 -23.50
CA ALA A 206 28.56 9.22 -24.80
C ALA A 206 29.53 10.42 -24.73
N HIS A 207 29.11 11.49 -24.05
CA HIS A 207 29.92 12.71 -23.93
C HIS A 207 31.20 12.53 -23.08
N PRO A 208 31.14 11.97 -21.85
CA PRO A 208 32.36 11.78 -21.05
C PRO A 208 33.32 10.73 -21.65
N LEU A 209 32.83 9.75 -22.41
CA LEU A 209 33.68 8.83 -23.15
C LEU A 209 34.40 9.52 -24.31
N ALA A 210 33.72 10.40 -25.05
CA ALA A 210 34.34 11.18 -26.12
C ALA A 210 35.45 12.10 -25.59
N GLU A 211 35.20 12.83 -24.49
CA GLU A 211 36.22 13.68 -23.85
C GLU A 211 37.43 12.88 -23.36
N TYR A 212 37.20 11.71 -22.75
CA TYR A 212 38.28 10.82 -22.31
C TYR A 212 39.16 10.36 -23.49
N PHE A 213 38.55 10.07 -24.64
CA PHE A 213 39.28 9.68 -25.85
C PHE A 213 40.08 10.84 -26.43
N VAL A 214 39.50 12.04 -26.54
CA VAL A 214 40.19 13.25 -27.02
C VAL A 214 41.40 13.59 -26.14
N GLY A 215 41.30 13.44 -24.82
CA GLY A 215 42.41 13.65 -23.89
C GLY A 215 43.57 12.63 -24.03
N LEU A 216 43.28 11.41 -24.51
CA LEU A 216 44.28 10.35 -24.72
C LEU A 216 45.06 10.52 -26.05
N MET A 217 44.54 11.31 -26.99
CA MET A 217 45.07 11.43 -28.36
C MET A 217 46.52 11.95 -28.47
N PRO A 218 46.95 12.98 -27.71
CA PRO A 218 48.33 13.48 -27.79
C PRO A 218 49.37 12.41 -27.44
N GLN A 219 49.01 11.50 -26.51
CA GLN A 219 49.88 10.41 -26.06
C GLN A 219 50.00 9.29 -27.10
N LEU A 220 48.94 9.04 -27.88
CA LEU A 220 48.92 8.01 -28.94
C LEU A 220 49.66 8.48 -30.21
N VAL A 221 49.55 9.76 -30.56
CA VAL A 221 50.30 10.36 -31.68
C VAL A 221 51.80 10.42 -31.36
N GLY A 222 52.15 10.77 -30.11
CA GLY A 222 53.53 10.74 -29.62
C GLY A 222 54.16 9.34 -29.63
N ALA A 223 53.35 8.27 -29.60
CA ALA A 223 53.78 6.88 -29.68
C ALA A 223 53.93 6.35 -31.12
N GLY A 224 53.81 7.20 -32.15
CA GLY A 224 54.07 6.83 -33.55
C GLY A 224 52.97 6.03 -34.26
N MET A 225 51.78 5.90 -33.67
CA MET A 225 50.63 5.25 -34.32
C MET A 225 50.04 6.15 -35.42
N LYS A 226 50.17 5.75 -36.69
CA LYS A 226 49.48 6.36 -37.83
C LYS A 226 48.02 5.88 -37.89
N ILE A 227 47.14 6.48 -37.08
CA ILE A 227 45.70 6.28 -37.24
C ILE A 227 45.19 7.38 -38.18
N ARG A 228 44.60 7.00 -39.32
CA ARG A 228 44.02 7.95 -40.26
C ARG A 228 42.61 8.34 -39.77
N TRP A 229 42.55 9.31 -38.88
CA TRP A 229 41.30 9.95 -38.46
C TRP A 229 40.98 11.12 -39.39
N ASN A 230 39.77 11.18 -39.95
CA ASN A 230 39.26 12.35 -40.67
C ASN A 230 38.64 13.33 -39.66
N GLU A 231 38.42 14.59 -40.07
CA GLU A 231 37.82 15.65 -39.23
C GLU A 231 36.39 15.31 -38.73
N HIS A 232 35.81 14.20 -39.22
CA HIS A 232 34.44 13.79 -38.95
C HIS A 232 34.36 12.50 -38.11
N ALA A 233 35.49 11.87 -37.78
CA ALA A 233 35.46 10.53 -37.17
C ALA A 233 34.90 10.52 -35.74
N GLU A 234 34.82 11.68 -35.07
CA GLU A 234 34.11 11.81 -33.79
C GLU A 234 32.60 11.74 -34.01
N ALA A 235 32.10 12.46 -35.01
CA ALA A 235 30.69 12.39 -35.44
C ALA A 235 30.35 10.99 -35.96
N ASP A 236 31.23 10.35 -36.73
CA ASP A 236 31.03 8.99 -37.25
C ASP A 236 30.97 7.94 -36.11
N LEU A 237 31.74 8.11 -35.02
CA LEU A 237 31.71 7.21 -33.86
C LEU A 237 30.48 7.42 -32.99
N VAL A 238 30.04 8.67 -32.81
CA VAL A 238 28.79 9.00 -32.11
C VAL A 238 27.59 8.47 -32.91
N ASP A 239 27.55 8.70 -34.22
CA ASP A 239 26.49 8.19 -35.10
C ASP A 239 26.47 6.65 -35.13
N ALA A 240 27.63 5.99 -35.12
CA ALA A 240 27.69 4.53 -35.04
C ALA A 240 27.20 3.98 -33.69
N LEU A 241 27.50 4.66 -32.58
CA LEU A 241 27.01 4.29 -31.25
C LEU A 241 25.50 4.52 -31.12
N GLU A 242 24.98 5.62 -31.64
CA GLU A 242 23.54 5.92 -31.67
C GLU A 242 22.77 5.00 -32.62
N ALA A 243 23.29 4.72 -33.82
CA ALA A 243 22.67 3.81 -34.77
C ALA A 243 22.64 2.38 -34.23
N SER A 244 23.67 1.97 -33.49
CA SER A 244 23.70 0.66 -32.84
C SER A 244 22.72 0.60 -31.67
N ALA A 245 22.54 1.67 -30.89
CA ALA A 245 21.51 1.74 -29.84
C ALA A 245 20.07 1.65 -30.39
N ARG A 246 19.84 2.03 -31.65
CA ARG A 246 18.54 1.92 -32.34
C ARG A 246 18.27 0.52 -32.92
N SER A 247 19.28 -0.33 -33.06
CA SER A 247 19.22 -1.69 -33.62
C SER A 247 19.05 -2.76 -32.53
N ASP A 248 18.20 -3.77 -32.78
CA ASP A 248 17.96 -4.89 -31.85
C ASP A 248 19.18 -5.83 -31.69
N GLU A 249 20.27 -5.63 -32.44
CA GLU A 249 21.48 -6.45 -32.38
C GLU A 249 22.46 -6.02 -31.26
N ALA A 250 22.06 -6.26 -30.01
CA ALA A 250 22.87 -6.06 -28.79
C ALA A 250 24.24 -6.79 -28.77
N LYS A 251 24.47 -7.72 -29.72
CA LYS A 251 25.69 -8.55 -29.80
C LYS A 251 26.92 -7.78 -30.29
N HIS A 252 26.74 -6.72 -31.07
CA HIS A 252 27.88 -5.98 -31.63
C HIS A 252 28.39 -4.88 -30.69
N ILE A 253 27.51 -4.15 -29.98
CA ILE A 253 27.89 -3.08 -29.03
C ILE A 253 28.72 -3.64 -27.87
N ASN A 254 28.22 -4.70 -27.22
CA ASN A 254 28.92 -5.33 -26.10
C ASN A 254 30.28 -5.88 -26.52
N ARG A 255 30.42 -6.34 -27.76
CA ARG A 255 31.69 -6.86 -28.28
C ARG A 255 32.69 -5.73 -28.52
N THR A 256 32.26 -4.60 -29.08
CA THR A 256 33.14 -3.45 -29.33
C THR A 256 33.56 -2.76 -28.02
N LEU A 257 32.63 -2.57 -27.07
CA LEU A 257 32.94 -2.02 -25.74
C LEU A 257 33.79 -2.99 -24.89
N ALA A 258 33.52 -4.30 -24.94
CA ALA A 258 34.33 -5.29 -24.23
C ALA A 258 35.76 -5.38 -24.78
N LEU A 259 35.95 -5.26 -26.09
CA LEU A 259 37.29 -5.22 -26.71
C LEU A 259 38.05 -3.95 -26.31
N LEU A 260 37.37 -2.81 -26.21
CA LEU A 260 37.94 -1.56 -25.72
C LEU A 260 38.34 -1.62 -24.24
N VAL A 261 37.49 -2.17 -23.37
CA VAL A 261 37.78 -2.36 -21.93
C VAL A 261 38.89 -3.40 -21.71
N ALA A 262 38.89 -4.50 -22.46
CA ALA A 262 39.93 -5.53 -22.37
C ALA A 262 41.29 -5.01 -22.86
N TRP A 263 41.31 -4.15 -23.88
CA TRP A 263 42.51 -3.48 -24.34
C TRP A 263 43.06 -2.48 -23.30
N ALA A 264 42.19 -1.71 -22.65
CA ALA A 264 42.59 -0.77 -21.59
C ALA A 264 43.20 -1.49 -20.37
N LYS A 265 42.64 -2.64 -19.96
CA LYS A 265 43.15 -3.42 -18.81
C LYS A 265 44.52 -4.07 -19.06
N ARG A 266 44.83 -4.49 -20.29
CA ARG A 266 46.14 -5.08 -20.65
C ARG A 266 47.30 -4.08 -20.62
N ARG A 267 47.03 -2.79 -20.48
CA ARG A 267 48.02 -1.71 -20.52
C ARG A 267 48.34 -1.11 -19.15
N GLN A 268 47.62 -1.52 -18.10
CA GLN A 268 47.87 -1.15 -16.69
C GLN A 268 48.74 -2.18 -15.93
N GLN A 269 49.14 -3.27 -16.58
CA GLN A 269 50.14 -4.24 -16.10
C GLN A 269 51.41 -4.10 -16.92
#